data_AF-A0A2U3QFV6-F1
#
_entry.id   AF-A0A2U3QFV6-F1
#
_cell.length_a   1.000
_cell.length_b   1.000
_cell.length_c   1.000
_cell.angle_alpha   90.00
_cell.angle_beta   90.00
_cell.angle_gamma   90.00
#
_symmetry.space_group_name_H-M   'P 1'
#
loop_
_entity.id
_entity.type
_entity.pdbx_description
1 polymer ?
#
loop_
_entity_poly.entity_id
_entity_poly.type
_entity_poly.pdbx_seq_one_letter_code
_entity_poly.pdbx_strand_id
1 'polypeptide(L)'
;MSKIEIVGPKALLQDTLTLVRELGIFQIEPEAVGFIEEEFEERIRTFHHDEKTAVERLFLQGVLLKIDEFIALLPKSEVRNSYLEPRSVIDAVAKTIDRHVAHARHLCSGMDALQKEQTDLGHYMIFLNALSSLVGSTVETPDLDFIGLTIRESGMTDHLREAISRITDWKFEFTTNAADDGTLVGLITVEKGLSDKVKKSLSDEHVPELSFPASFSGLSFSEKVIFVKKRMREIEDENLKLQADQQRLAAQWMPIYLKVREWIQDRLLILTATASAFETRMCFFINGWMPSHDIEGLRKSLDEAFRGEVVIEEKEMREKDLDRVPIVLKNRPYFKPFELFTSLLPLPAYNSYDPTPFIGIFFPVFFGMILGDAGYGLVLVILSLVLRKRYGKKQAVADGARILFISSLYAVFFGLLYGEFFGDLPHRLFGIEPLCIERRTAIIPMLCFTASTGVVHVFLGLILGTLTALRKKERREALYKLVSIIIILCIIAVIASLSGFFPYVLARPVVIVILFLTPLLFFTGGLLAPLELLKSIGNIISYVRIMAIGLTSVLLAFVANRLGGLTGDIVTGAAVAGLLHLLNIILGVFSPTIHSLRLHYVEFFSKFVVQGGRRFEPLRK
;
A
#
# COMPACT_ATOMS: atom_id res chain seq x y z
N MET A 1 -0.79 -17.29 -24.37
CA MET A 1 -2.21 -16.92 -24.51
C MET A 1 -2.64 -17.25 -25.91
N SER A 2 -3.87 -17.67 -26.08
CA SER A 2 -4.48 -17.92 -27.37
C SER A 2 -5.74 -17.07 -27.50
N LYS A 3 -5.97 -16.60 -28.73
CA LYS A 3 -7.14 -15.83 -29.13
C LYS A 3 -8.23 -16.81 -29.54
N ILE A 4 -9.37 -16.78 -28.85
CA ILE A 4 -10.37 -17.82 -29.01
C ILE A 4 -11.74 -17.22 -29.23
N GLU A 5 -12.47 -17.86 -30.15
CA GLU A 5 -13.88 -17.63 -30.40
C GLU A 5 -14.66 -18.90 -30.02
N ILE A 6 -15.71 -18.72 -29.21
CA ILE A 6 -16.66 -19.78 -28.87
C ILE A 6 -17.95 -19.50 -29.65
N VAL A 7 -18.40 -20.48 -30.42
CA VAL A 7 -19.59 -20.36 -31.29
C VAL A 7 -20.59 -21.44 -30.95
N GLY A 8 -21.88 -21.07 -30.86
CA GLY A 8 -22.95 -22.04 -30.63
C GLY A 8 -24.35 -21.47 -30.89
N PRO A 9 -25.40 -22.30 -30.78
CA PRO A 9 -26.79 -21.87 -30.89
C PRO A 9 -27.16 -20.83 -29.83
N LYS A 10 -27.90 -19.79 -30.21
CA LYS A 10 -28.31 -18.68 -29.31
C LYS A 10 -28.98 -19.17 -28.01
N ALA A 11 -29.71 -20.28 -28.06
CA ALA A 11 -30.37 -20.87 -26.89
C ALA A 11 -29.38 -21.32 -25.78
N LEU A 12 -28.17 -21.71 -26.16
CA LEU A 12 -27.15 -22.27 -25.25
C LEU A 12 -26.18 -21.22 -24.70
N LEU A 13 -26.36 -19.94 -25.03
CA LEU A 13 -25.45 -18.85 -24.63
C LEU A 13 -25.28 -18.75 -23.10
N GLN A 14 -26.39 -18.80 -22.35
CA GLN A 14 -26.34 -18.67 -20.88
C GLN A 14 -25.68 -19.87 -20.21
N ASP A 15 -25.99 -21.09 -20.68
CA ASP A 15 -25.39 -22.31 -20.15
C ASP A 15 -23.89 -22.37 -20.46
N THR A 16 -23.50 -21.94 -21.67
CA THR A 16 -22.09 -21.84 -22.08
C THR A 16 -21.33 -20.86 -21.20
N LEU A 17 -21.86 -19.65 -20.97
CA LEU A 17 -21.24 -18.66 -20.08
C LEU A 17 -21.12 -19.16 -18.64
N THR A 18 -22.11 -19.93 -18.18
CA THR A 18 -22.10 -20.53 -16.84
C THR A 18 -20.98 -21.55 -16.71
N LEU A 19 -20.82 -22.45 -17.69
CA LEU A 19 -19.75 -23.45 -17.70
C LEU A 19 -18.36 -22.79 -17.79
N VAL A 20 -18.18 -21.83 -18.70
CA VAL A 20 -16.92 -21.10 -18.88
C VAL A 20 -16.50 -20.39 -17.59
N ARG A 21 -17.47 -19.82 -16.86
CA ARG A 21 -17.25 -19.20 -15.55
C ARG A 21 -16.85 -20.22 -14.48
N GLU A 22 -17.49 -21.38 -14.45
CA GLU A 22 -17.15 -22.45 -13.48
C GLU A 22 -15.71 -22.94 -13.67
N LEU A 23 -15.25 -23.01 -14.91
CA LEU A 23 -13.87 -23.37 -15.23
C LEU A 23 -12.89 -22.26 -14.89
N GLY A 24 -13.27 -20.98 -15.01
CA GLY A 24 -12.43 -19.88 -14.56
C GLY A 24 -11.16 -19.66 -15.39
N ILE A 25 -11.16 -20.07 -16.65
CA ILE A 25 -9.98 -20.11 -17.53
C ILE A 25 -10.07 -19.15 -18.73
N PHE A 26 -11.20 -18.47 -18.92
CA PHE A 26 -11.47 -17.64 -20.10
C PHE A 26 -11.77 -16.20 -19.70
N GLN A 27 -11.12 -15.25 -20.36
CA GLN A 27 -11.40 -13.82 -20.23
C GLN A 27 -12.15 -13.35 -21.48
N ILE A 28 -13.35 -12.81 -21.30
CA ILE A 28 -14.17 -12.28 -22.41
C ILE A 28 -13.66 -10.90 -22.80
N GLU A 29 -13.49 -10.67 -24.09
CA GLU A 29 -13.19 -9.34 -24.66
C GLU A 29 -14.49 -8.66 -25.10
N PRO A 30 -14.81 -7.45 -24.57
CA PRO A 30 -16.03 -6.73 -24.92
C PRO A 30 -15.98 -6.07 -26.31
N GLU A 31 -14.80 -5.88 -26.88
CA GLU A 31 -14.63 -5.27 -28.19
C GLU A 31 -14.46 -6.33 -29.30
N ALA A 32 -15.27 -6.20 -30.36
CA ALA A 32 -15.16 -7.00 -31.60
C ALA A 32 -13.86 -6.74 -32.38
N VAL A 33 -13.18 -5.62 -32.09
CA VAL A 33 -12.09 -5.08 -32.90
C VAL A 33 -10.92 -6.05 -32.93
N GLY A 34 -10.59 -6.53 -34.13
CA GLY A 34 -9.55 -7.51 -34.39
C GLY A 34 -10.01 -8.97 -34.37
N PHE A 35 -11.15 -9.29 -33.75
CA PHE A 35 -11.70 -10.65 -33.73
C PHE A 35 -12.59 -10.95 -34.94
N ILE A 36 -13.20 -9.92 -35.53
CA ILE A 36 -14.07 -10.01 -36.71
C ILE A 36 -13.36 -9.38 -37.91
N GLU A 37 -13.42 -10.02 -39.09
CA GLU A 37 -12.92 -9.43 -40.33
C GLU A 37 -13.82 -8.24 -40.74
N GLU A 38 -13.24 -7.15 -41.24
CA GLU A 38 -13.94 -5.88 -41.55
C GLU A 38 -15.21 -6.08 -42.41
N GLU A 39 -15.26 -7.13 -43.23
CA GLU A 39 -16.41 -7.48 -44.08
C GLU A 39 -17.65 -7.99 -43.31
N PHE A 40 -17.48 -8.51 -42.08
CA PHE A 40 -18.57 -9.07 -41.25
C PHE A 40 -18.97 -8.15 -40.09
N GLU A 41 -18.26 -7.04 -39.88
CA GLU A 41 -18.49 -6.10 -38.79
C GLU A 41 -19.89 -5.46 -38.87
N GLU A 42 -20.45 -5.26 -40.07
CA GLU A 42 -21.82 -4.76 -40.27
C GLU A 42 -22.93 -5.78 -39.95
N ARG A 43 -22.63 -7.08 -39.94
CA ARG A 43 -23.63 -8.16 -39.76
C ARG A 43 -23.73 -8.66 -38.32
N ILE A 44 -22.74 -8.32 -37.51
CA ILE A 44 -22.65 -8.75 -36.12
C ILE A 44 -23.17 -7.63 -35.24
N ARG A 45 -24.23 -7.92 -34.47
CA ARG A 45 -24.77 -6.97 -33.51
C ARG A 45 -24.27 -7.35 -32.12
N THR A 46 -23.85 -6.36 -31.35
CA THR A 46 -23.69 -6.53 -29.89
C THR A 46 -24.99 -7.07 -29.34
N PHE A 47 -24.92 -8.06 -28.45
CA PHE A 47 -26.12 -8.62 -27.83
C PHE A 47 -26.89 -7.50 -27.12
N HIS A 48 -28.00 -7.06 -27.72
CA HIS A 48 -28.89 -6.11 -27.08
C HIS A 48 -29.70 -6.85 -26.04
N HIS A 49 -29.45 -6.53 -24.77
CA HIS A 49 -30.26 -7.02 -23.65
C HIS A 49 -31.74 -6.77 -23.95
N ASP A 50 -32.55 -7.83 -23.87
CA ASP A 50 -34.00 -7.70 -23.79
C ASP A 50 -34.35 -6.73 -22.65
N GLU A 51 -35.41 -5.92 -22.78
CA GLU A 51 -35.77 -4.88 -21.79
C GLU A 51 -35.84 -5.46 -20.37
N LYS A 52 -36.30 -6.71 -20.25
CA LYS A 52 -36.34 -7.49 -19.01
C LYS A 52 -34.98 -7.67 -18.35
N THR A 53 -33.94 -7.92 -19.13
CA THR A 53 -32.58 -8.15 -18.63
C THR A 53 -31.92 -6.85 -18.18
N ALA A 54 -32.21 -5.74 -18.87
CA ALA A 54 -31.79 -4.41 -18.44
C ALA A 54 -32.46 -4.00 -17.12
N VAL A 55 -33.76 -4.28 -16.97
CA VAL A 55 -34.50 -4.07 -15.72
C VAL A 55 -33.94 -4.96 -14.59
N GLU A 56 -33.68 -6.24 -14.84
CA GLU A 56 -33.03 -7.14 -13.86
C GLU A 56 -31.68 -6.58 -13.40
N ARG A 57 -30.83 -6.14 -14.33
CA ARG A 57 -29.52 -5.55 -14.00
C ARG A 57 -29.65 -4.30 -13.12
N LEU A 58 -30.52 -3.37 -13.48
CA LEU A 58 -30.75 -2.14 -12.69
C LEU A 58 -31.28 -2.46 -11.30
N PHE A 59 -32.22 -3.41 -11.19
CA PHE A 59 -32.74 -3.89 -9.91
C PHE A 59 -31.62 -4.46 -9.04
N LEU A 60 -30.80 -5.36 -9.58
CA LEU A 60 -29.69 -5.99 -8.85
C LEU A 60 -28.63 -4.96 -8.42
N GLN A 61 -28.28 -3.99 -9.27
CA GLN A 61 -27.36 -2.91 -8.92
C GLN A 61 -27.91 -2.04 -7.78
N GLY A 62 -29.21 -1.71 -7.83
CA GLY A 62 -29.87 -0.94 -6.77
C GLY A 62 -29.86 -1.68 -5.42
N VAL A 63 -30.12 -2.98 -5.42
CA VAL A 63 -30.06 -3.81 -4.20
C VAL A 63 -28.62 -3.91 -3.68
N LEU A 64 -27.64 -4.11 -4.57
CA LEU A 64 -26.22 -4.19 -4.19
C LEU A 64 -25.75 -2.93 -3.45
N LEU A 65 -26.06 -1.74 -3.98
CA LEU A 65 -25.70 -0.47 -3.37
C LEU A 65 -26.23 -0.33 -1.93
N LYS A 66 -27.49 -0.73 -1.71
CA LYS A 66 -28.11 -0.69 -0.37
C LYS A 66 -27.48 -1.70 0.59
N ILE A 67 -27.09 -2.88 0.09
CA ILE A 67 -26.37 -3.87 0.89
C ILE A 67 -24.98 -3.35 1.28
N ASP A 68 -24.26 -2.76 0.33
CA ASP A 68 -22.94 -2.17 0.60
C ASP A 68 -23.04 -1.03 1.64
N GLU A 69 -24.08 -0.19 1.55
CA GLU A 69 -24.37 0.84 2.55
C GLU A 69 -24.64 0.23 3.94
N PHE A 70 -25.48 -0.80 4.02
CA PHE A 70 -25.77 -1.49 5.28
C PHE A 70 -24.51 -2.09 5.92
N ILE A 71 -23.65 -2.71 5.12
CA ILE A 71 -22.38 -3.29 5.59
C ILE A 71 -21.44 -2.19 6.10
N ALA A 72 -21.39 -1.03 5.44
CA ALA A 72 -20.54 0.08 5.83
C ALA A 72 -20.94 0.70 7.18
N LEU A 73 -22.23 0.66 7.54
CA LEU A 73 -22.76 1.16 8.82
C LEU A 73 -22.51 0.23 10.02
N LEU A 74 -21.99 -0.98 9.79
CA LEU A 74 -21.89 -2.02 10.83
C LEU A 74 -20.44 -2.41 11.14
N PRO A 75 -20.16 -2.89 12.37
CA PRO A 75 -18.83 -3.33 12.76
C PRO A 75 -18.42 -4.61 12.03
N LYS A 76 -17.12 -4.73 11.73
CA LYS A 76 -16.52 -5.93 11.13
C LYS A 76 -16.47 -7.06 12.17
N SER A 77 -17.51 -7.88 12.21
CA SER A 77 -17.59 -9.08 13.07
C SER A 77 -17.22 -10.35 12.29
N GLU A 78 -16.77 -11.40 12.99
CA GLU A 78 -16.58 -12.72 12.41
C GLU A 78 -17.94 -13.32 12.04
N VAL A 79 -18.21 -13.37 10.74
CA VAL A 79 -19.50 -13.79 10.20
C VAL A 79 -19.55 -15.32 10.11
N ARG A 80 -20.62 -15.93 10.65
CA ARG A 80 -20.93 -17.35 10.42
C ARG A 80 -21.42 -17.55 8.98
N ASN A 81 -21.09 -18.66 8.34
CA ASN A 81 -21.60 -18.97 7.00
C ASN A 81 -23.12 -19.21 7.05
N SER A 82 -23.87 -18.53 6.19
CA SER A 82 -25.28 -18.81 5.94
C SER A 82 -25.43 -19.93 4.91
N TYR A 83 -26.39 -20.83 5.12
CA TYR A 83 -26.73 -21.94 4.20
C TYR A 83 -27.93 -21.63 3.29
N LEU A 84 -28.46 -20.39 3.35
CA LEU A 84 -29.62 -20.00 2.54
C LEU A 84 -29.24 -19.84 1.07
N GLU A 85 -30.12 -20.32 0.18
CA GLU A 85 -29.99 -20.06 -1.26
C GLU A 85 -30.37 -18.60 -1.57
N PRO A 86 -29.46 -17.79 -2.15
CA PRO A 86 -29.71 -16.36 -2.37
C PRO A 86 -30.89 -16.06 -3.30
N ARG A 87 -31.14 -16.92 -4.29
CA ARG A 87 -32.22 -16.74 -5.29
C ARG A 87 -33.60 -16.67 -4.66
N SER A 88 -33.87 -17.47 -3.64
CA SER A 88 -35.21 -17.54 -3.02
C SER A 88 -35.49 -16.36 -2.09
N VAL A 89 -34.47 -15.61 -1.67
CA VAL A 89 -34.60 -14.58 -0.62
C VAL A 89 -34.41 -13.17 -1.19
N ILE A 90 -34.00 -13.01 -2.45
CA ILE A 90 -33.65 -11.69 -2.99
C ILE A 90 -34.81 -10.69 -2.98
N ASP A 91 -36.03 -11.11 -3.29
CA ASP A 91 -37.21 -10.24 -3.24
C ASP A 91 -37.56 -9.83 -1.81
N ALA A 92 -37.36 -10.72 -0.84
CA ALA A 92 -37.54 -10.42 0.57
C ALA A 92 -36.46 -9.44 1.06
N VAL A 93 -35.19 -9.66 0.67
CA VAL A 93 -34.05 -8.79 0.96
C VAL A 93 -34.29 -7.40 0.38
N ALA A 94 -34.73 -7.29 -0.88
CA ALA A 94 -35.01 -6.02 -1.53
C ALA A 94 -36.10 -5.21 -0.82
N LYS A 95 -37.09 -5.88 -0.20
CA LYS A 95 -38.14 -5.23 0.59
C LYS A 95 -37.70 -4.85 2.00
N THR A 96 -36.81 -5.62 2.63
CA THR A 96 -36.41 -5.38 4.04
C THR A 96 -35.17 -4.52 4.19
N ILE A 97 -34.29 -4.47 3.17
CA ILE A 97 -33.00 -3.76 3.25
C ILE A 97 -33.16 -2.29 3.61
N ASP A 98 -34.17 -1.59 3.06
CA ASP A 98 -34.41 -0.18 3.37
C ASP A 98 -34.72 0.04 4.85
N ARG A 99 -35.48 -0.87 5.47
CA ARG A 99 -35.78 -0.83 6.90
C ARG A 99 -34.54 -1.11 7.74
N HIS A 100 -33.72 -2.06 7.33
CA HIS A 100 -32.49 -2.42 8.05
C HIS A 100 -31.42 -1.32 7.93
N VAL A 101 -31.27 -0.69 6.76
CA VAL A 101 -30.40 0.48 6.55
C VAL A 101 -30.88 1.65 7.41
N ALA A 102 -32.18 1.95 7.43
CA ALA A 102 -32.73 3.01 8.28
C ALA A 102 -32.47 2.75 9.77
N HIS A 103 -32.62 1.50 10.21
CA HIS A 103 -32.35 1.11 11.59
C HIS A 103 -30.86 1.21 11.95
N ALA A 104 -29.97 0.72 11.08
CA ALA A 104 -28.53 0.85 11.26
C ALA A 104 -28.09 2.32 11.31
N ARG A 105 -28.64 3.16 10.41
CA ARG A 105 -28.37 4.60 10.38
C ARG A 105 -28.83 5.29 11.66
N HIS A 106 -30.01 4.93 12.18
CA HIS A 106 -30.51 5.46 13.46
C HIS A 106 -29.58 5.10 14.62
N LEU A 107 -29.11 3.85 14.69
CA LEU A 107 -28.16 3.41 15.72
C LEU A 107 -26.85 4.21 15.63
N CYS A 108 -26.25 4.33 14.44
CA CYS A 108 -25.04 5.12 14.24
C CYS A 108 -25.23 6.59 14.61
N SER A 109 -26.31 7.23 14.14
CA SER A 109 -26.59 8.63 14.49
C SER A 109 -26.82 8.84 15.98
N GLY A 110 -27.40 7.85 16.67
CA GLY A 110 -27.57 7.88 18.13
C GLY A 110 -26.23 7.80 18.84
N MET A 111 -25.34 6.90 18.40
CA MET A 111 -23.99 6.79 18.95
C MET A 111 -23.16 8.07 18.71
N ASP A 112 -23.23 8.66 17.51
CA ASP A 112 -22.55 9.91 17.18
C ASP A 112 -23.07 11.08 18.03
N ALA A 113 -24.39 11.15 18.26
CA ALA A 113 -24.99 12.16 19.13
C ALA A 113 -24.55 12.01 20.59
N LEU A 114 -24.54 10.78 21.12
CA LEU A 114 -24.06 10.48 22.46
C LEU A 114 -22.57 10.75 22.63
N GLN A 115 -21.75 10.45 21.62
CA GLN A 115 -20.31 10.73 21.65
C GLN A 115 -20.03 12.24 21.62
N LYS A 116 -20.82 13.01 20.88
CA LYS A 116 -20.77 14.47 20.92
C LYS A 116 -21.17 14.99 22.30
N GLU A 117 -22.27 14.51 22.87
CA GLU A 117 -22.71 14.88 24.21
C GLU A 117 -21.64 14.54 25.28
N GLN A 118 -21.02 13.36 25.17
CA GLN A 118 -19.92 12.94 26.06
C GLN A 118 -18.72 13.88 25.99
N THR A 119 -18.35 14.31 24.78
CA THR A 119 -17.24 15.23 24.56
C THR A 119 -17.55 16.60 25.16
N ASP A 120 -18.76 17.12 24.93
CA ASP A 120 -19.21 18.40 25.48
C ASP A 120 -19.25 18.36 27.02
N LEU A 121 -19.81 17.30 27.62
CA LEU A 121 -19.83 17.08 29.07
C LEU A 121 -18.43 16.88 29.65
N GLY A 122 -17.49 16.28 28.90
CA GLY A 122 -16.10 16.16 29.28
C GLY A 122 -15.42 17.52 29.45
N HIS A 123 -15.64 18.46 28.53
CA HIS A 123 -15.14 19.83 28.66
C HIS A 123 -15.72 20.54 29.90
N TYR A 124 -17.03 20.37 30.15
CA TYR A 124 -17.65 20.90 31.37
C TYR A 124 -17.07 20.27 32.64
N MET A 125 -16.74 18.97 32.64
CA MET A 125 -16.16 18.29 33.80
C MET A 125 -14.78 18.81 34.17
N ILE A 126 -13.90 19.05 33.18
CA ILE A 126 -12.57 19.63 33.40
C ILE A 126 -12.70 20.97 34.13
N PHE A 127 -13.60 21.82 33.64
CA PHE A 127 -13.89 23.11 34.23
C PHE A 127 -14.49 23.00 35.64
N LEU A 128 -15.50 22.15 35.83
CA LEU A 128 -16.14 21.95 37.12
C LEU A 128 -15.17 21.37 38.17
N ASN A 129 -14.24 20.49 37.76
CA ASN A 129 -13.20 19.99 38.67
C ASN A 129 -12.22 21.10 39.07
N ALA A 130 -11.75 21.92 38.10
CA ALA A 130 -10.90 23.07 38.38
C ALA A 130 -11.58 24.05 39.35
N LEU A 131 -12.88 24.34 39.14
CA LEU A 131 -13.66 25.17 40.05
C LEU A 131 -13.89 24.53 41.42
N SER A 132 -14.13 23.22 41.51
CA SER A 132 -14.34 22.53 42.80
C SER A 132 -13.12 22.63 43.72
N SER A 133 -11.91 22.63 43.14
CA SER A 133 -10.67 22.84 43.90
C SER A 133 -10.53 24.26 44.46
N LEU A 134 -11.19 25.25 43.83
CA LEU A 134 -11.22 26.64 44.27
C LEU A 134 -12.30 26.90 45.32
N VAL A 135 -13.42 26.20 45.24
CA VAL A 135 -14.58 26.35 46.15
C VAL A 135 -14.41 25.58 47.47
N GLY A 136 -13.37 24.75 47.61
CA GLY A 136 -13.11 23.84 48.74
C GLY A 136 -13.06 24.45 50.16
N SER A 137 -13.29 25.74 50.33
CA SER A 137 -13.32 26.45 51.62
C SER A 137 -14.47 27.45 51.81
N THR A 138 -15.33 27.69 50.82
CA THR A 138 -16.42 28.68 50.92
C THR A 138 -17.78 27.99 50.89
N VAL A 139 -18.45 27.98 52.05
CA VAL A 139 -19.83 27.55 52.19
C VAL A 139 -20.70 28.45 51.29
N GLU A 140 -21.45 27.85 50.36
CA GLU A 140 -22.41 28.56 49.51
C GLU A 140 -23.38 29.36 50.40
N THR A 141 -23.18 30.68 50.48
CA THR A 141 -24.12 31.58 51.15
C THR A 141 -25.19 32.01 50.13
N PRO A 142 -26.49 32.02 50.51
CA PRO A 142 -27.58 32.30 49.57
C PRO A 142 -27.58 33.70 48.94
N ASP A 143 -26.69 34.61 49.38
CA ASP A 143 -26.60 36.00 48.91
C ASP A 143 -25.48 36.26 47.89
N LEU A 144 -24.60 35.27 47.65
CA LEU A 144 -23.51 35.35 46.68
C LEU A 144 -23.84 34.59 45.39
N ASP A 145 -23.39 35.11 44.26
CA ASP A 145 -23.46 34.50 42.93
C ASP A 145 -22.05 34.21 42.41
N PHE A 146 -21.91 33.12 41.66
CA PHE A 146 -20.62 32.60 41.18
C PHE A 146 -20.58 32.63 39.66
N ILE A 147 -19.62 33.38 39.09
CA ILE A 147 -19.40 33.50 37.65
C ILE A 147 -18.08 32.83 37.30
N GLY A 148 -18.14 31.79 36.46
CA GLY A 148 -16.97 31.05 36.00
C GLY A 148 -16.50 31.51 34.62
N LEU A 149 -15.18 31.63 34.43
CA LEU A 149 -14.55 32.16 33.22
C LEU A 149 -13.44 31.23 32.75
N THR A 150 -13.24 31.17 31.43
CA THR A 150 -12.12 30.46 30.81
C THR A 150 -11.14 31.48 30.26
N ILE A 151 -9.89 31.45 30.73
CA ILE A 151 -8.84 32.41 30.41
C ILE A 151 -7.78 31.69 29.58
N ARG A 152 -7.64 32.09 28.32
CA ARG A 152 -6.68 31.49 27.38
C ARG A 152 -5.26 32.04 27.51
N GLU A 153 -5.10 33.25 28.04
CA GLU A 153 -3.82 33.94 28.18
C GLU A 153 -3.59 34.36 29.64
N SER A 154 -2.45 33.97 30.21
CA SER A 154 -2.10 34.25 31.61
C SER A 154 -1.96 35.75 31.93
N GLY A 155 -1.79 36.61 30.93
CA GLY A 155 -1.68 38.08 31.10
C GLY A 155 -3.02 38.81 31.26
N MET A 156 -4.16 38.15 31.00
CA MET A 156 -5.49 38.78 31.07
C MET A 156 -6.05 38.86 32.50
N THR A 157 -5.45 38.16 33.46
CA THR A 157 -5.95 38.08 34.84
C THR A 157 -5.92 39.42 35.57
N ASP A 158 -4.87 40.21 35.34
CA ASP A 158 -4.67 41.51 36.00
C ASP A 158 -5.63 42.57 35.43
N HIS A 159 -5.82 42.55 34.10
CA HIS A 159 -6.78 43.42 33.42
C HIS A 159 -8.23 43.13 33.84
N LEU A 160 -8.61 41.86 33.92
CA LEU A 160 -9.94 41.44 34.41
C LEU A 160 -10.17 41.87 35.86
N ARG A 161 -9.17 41.69 36.73
CA ARG A 161 -9.25 42.11 38.15
C ARG A 161 -9.46 43.62 38.28
N GLU A 162 -8.80 44.42 37.45
CA GLU A 162 -8.96 45.88 37.48
C GLU A 162 -10.30 46.35 36.89
N ALA A 163 -10.80 45.70 35.84
CA ALA A 163 -12.10 46.02 35.26
C ALA A 163 -13.25 45.71 36.23
N ILE A 164 -13.19 44.56 36.92
CA ILE A 164 -14.22 44.13 37.88
C ILE A 164 -14.19 44.98 39.15
N SER A 165 -13.00 45.42 39.61
CA SER A 165 -12.88 46.24 40.84
C SER A 165 -13.56 47.61 40.71
N ARG A 166 -13.52 48.22 39.51
CA ARG A 166 -14.19 49.50 39.21
C ARG A 166 -15.72 49.41 39.25
N ILE A 167 -16.28 48.22 39.04
CA ILE A 167 -17.73 48.00 38.97
C ILE A 167 -18.30 47.56 40.31
N THR A 168 -17.50 46.84 41.11
CA THR A 168 -17.93 46.19 42.35
C THR A 168 -17.45 46.93 43.61
N ASP A 169 -16.79 48.09 43.48
CA ASP A 169 -16.19 48.82 44.60
C ASP A 169 -15.33 47.91 45.51
N TRP A 170 -14.50 47.06 44.90
CA TRP A 170 -13.67 46.03 45.57
C TRP A 170 -14.42 44.94 46.34
N LYS A 171 -15.75 44.81 46.16
CA LYS A 171 -16.57 43.75 46.76
C LYS A 171 -16.69 42.54 45.84
N PHE A 172 -15.56 41.93 45.49
CA PHE A 172 -15.51 40.68 44.73
C PHE A 172 -14.32 39.84 45.15
N GLU A 173 -14.45 38.52 45.01
CA GLU A 173 -13.32 37.59 45.14
C GLU A 173 -13.06 36.95 43.78
N PHE A 174 -11.81 37.03 43.30
CA PHE A 174 -11.41 36.44 42.02
C PHE A 174 -10.25 35.48 42.21
N THR A 175 -10.52 34.20 41.99
CA THR A 175 -9.58 33.09 42.21
C THR A 175 -9.38 32.32 40.91
N THR A 176 -8.14 31.95 40.59
CA THR A 176 -7.81 31.22 39.37
C THR A 176 -7.14 29.89 39.69
N ASN A 177 -7.41 28.87 38.88
CA ASN A 177 -6.67 27.61 38.90
C ASN A 177 -6.35 27.14 37.48
N ALA A 178 -5.27 26.38 37.32
CA ALA A 178 -4.95 25.72 36.07
C ALA A 178 -5.78 24.44 35.95
N ALA A 179 -6.47 24.27 34.82
CA ALA A 179 -7.10 23.01 34.45
C ALA A 179 -6.06 22.04 33.87
N ASP A 180 -6.39 20.74 33.89
CA ASP A 180 -5.51 19.66 33.41
C ASP A 180 -5.18 19.76 31.90
N ASP A 181 -5.93 20.56 31.14
CA ASP A 181 -5.72 20.83 29.71
C ASP A 181 -4.81 22.04 29.43
N GLY A 182 -4.31 22.71 30.48
CA GLY A 182 -3.46 23.90 30.39
C GLY A 182 -4.21 25.24 30.30
N THR A 183 -5.54 25.24 30.31
CA THR A 183 -6.34 26.47 30.38
C THR A 183 -6.43 27.01 31.81
N LEU A 184 -6.44 28.34 31.97
CA LEU A 184 -6.64 28.98 33.27
C LEU A 184 -8.14 29.19 33.49
N VAL A 185 -8.69 28.62 34.55
CA VAL A 185 -10.08 28.77 34.94
C VAL A 185 -10.16 29.80 36.07
N GLY A 186 -10.98 30.84 35.88
CA GLY A 186 -11.21 31.89 36.88
C GLY A 186 -12.63 31.82 37.46
N LEU A 187 -12.74 32.02 38.77
CA LEU A 187 -14.01 32.12 39.49
C LEU A 187 -14.15 33.53 40.07
N ILE A 188 -15.24 34.21 39.74
CA ILE A 188 -15.64 35.49 40.35
C ILE A 188 -16.80 35.23 41.30
N THR A 189 -16.65 35.64 42.55
CA THR A 189 -17.71 35.61 43.57
C THR A 189 -18.17 37.04 43.85
N VAL A 190 -19.46 37.33 43.64
CA VAL A 190 -20.06 38.67 43.79
C VAL A 190 -21.45 38.59 44.41
N GLU A 191 -21.93 39.69 45.00
CA GLU A 191 -23.31 39.78 45.51
C GLU A 191 -24.34 39.71 44.37
N LYS A 192 -25.47 39.01 44.59
CA LYS A 192 -26.50 38.79 43.54
C LYS A 192 -26.97 40.06 42.82
N GLY A 193 -27.07 41.20 43.52
CA GLY A 193 -27.46 42.49 42.92
C GLY A 193 -26.44 43.10 41.96
N LEU A 194 -25.19 42.63 41.97
CA LEU A 194 -24.08 43.09 41.13
C LEU A 194 -23.72 42.11 40.00
N SER A 195 -24.24 40.87 40.04
CA SER A 195 -23.96 39.80 39.08
C SER A 195 -24.27 40.21 37.62
N ASP A 196 -25.45 40.78 37.36
CA ASP A 196 -25.86 41.17 36.00
C ASP A 196 -24.99 42.30 35.41
N LYS A 197 -24.47 43.20 36.25
CA LYS A 197 -23.56 44.27 35.81
C LYS A 197 -22.18 43.73 35.44
N VAL A 198 -21.71 42.76 36.22
CA VAL A 198 -20.42 42.08 35.96
C VAL A 198 -20.51 41.24 34.68
N LYS A 199 -21.58 40.46 34.48
CA LYS A 199 -21.82 39.69 33.25
C LYS A 199 -21.84 40.56 31.99
N LYS A 200 -22.49 41.72 32.07
CA LYS A 200 -22.53 42.68 30.96
C LYS A 200 -21.13 43.22 30.61
N SER A 201 -20.33 43.58 31.62
CA SER A 201 -18.96 44.06 31.39
C SER A 201 -18.00 42.98 30.87
N LEU A 202 -18.20 41.73 31.27
CA LEU A 202 -17.41 40.59 30.75
C LEU A 202 -17.73 40.31 29.27
N SER A 203 -18.99 40.52 28.88
CA SER A 203 -19.43 40.42 27.49
C SER A 203 -18.81 41.52 26.61
N ASP A 204 -18.69 42.75 27.14
CA ASP A 204 -18.09 43.89 26.44
C ASP A 204 -16.58 43.69 26.18
N GLU A 205 -15.87 43.01 27.09
CA GLU A 205 -14.44 42.68 26.99
C GLU A 205 -14.16 41.40 26.16
N HIS A 206 -15.15 40.85 25.46
CA HIS A 206 -15.04 39.64 24.60
C HIS A 206 -14.51 38.39 25.32
N VAL A 207 -14.66 38.30 26.64
CA VAL A 207 -14.26 37.11 27.39
C VAL A 207 -15.34 36.04 27.21
N PRO A 208 -15.03 34.84 26.68
CA PRO A 208 -16.02 33.81 26.45
C PRO A 208 -16.61 33.33 27.78
N GLU A 209 -17.83 33.78 28.07
CA GLU A 209 -18.61 33.26 29.19
C GLU A 209 -19.01 31.82 28.90
N LEU A 210 -18.84 30.97 29.90
CA LEU A 210 -19.22 29.57 29.80
C LEU A 210 -20.73 29.46 30.04
N SER A 211 -21.49 29.48 28.94
CA SER A 211 -22.93 29.23 29.01
C SER A 211 -23.17 27.73 29.23
N PHE A 212 -23.73 27.41 30.39
CA PHE A 212 -24.21 26.06 30.63
C PHE A 212 -25.50 25.81 29.83
N PRO A 213 -25.73 24.57 29.33
CA PRO A 213 -27.00 24.21 28.71
C PRO A 213 -28.18 24.51 29.63
N ALA A 214 -29.38 24.73 29.06
CA ALA A 214 -30.59 25.03 29.84
C ALA A 214 -30.88 23.97 30.94
N SER A 215 -30.44 22.73 30.75
CA SER A 215 -30.51 21.62 31.71
C SER A 215 -29.78 21.87 33.04
N PHE A 216 -28.90 22.85 33.08
CA PHE A 216 -28.12 23.26 34.27
C PHE A 216 -28.70 24.49 34.97
N SER A 217 -29.77 25.08 34.42
CA SER A 217 -30.41 26.26 35.02
C SER A 217 -31.12 25.88 36.33
N GLY A 218 -30.73 26.52 37.44
CA GLY A 218 -31.34 26.30 38.77
C GLY A 218 -30.65 25.29 39.69
N LEU A 219 -29.59 24.60 39.25
CA LEU A 219 -28.80 23.68 40.08
C LEU A 219 -27.64 24.41 40.79
N SER A 220 -27.35 24.04 42.03
CA SER A 220 -26.14 24.49 42.73
C SER A 220 -24.87 23.95 42.07
N PHE A 221 -23.72 24.55 42.35
CA PHE A 221 -22.47 24.14 41.73
C PHE A 221 -22.14 22.66 42.02
N SER A 222 -22.35 22.24 43.26
CA SER A 222 -22.18 20.85 43.71
C SER A 222 -23.14 19.90 43.00
N GLU A 223 -24.40 20.31 42.80
CA GLU A 223 -25.40 19.54 42.07
C GLU A 223 -25.07 19.39 40.58
N LYS A 224 -24.47 20.41 39.96
CA LYS A 224 -24.00 20.34 38.56
C LYS A 224 -22.92 19.27 38.38
N VAL A 225 -21.93 19.17 39.28
CA VAL A 225 -20.89 18.12 39.21
C VAL A 225 -21.50 16.73 39.32
N ILE A 226 -22.44 16.55 40.25
CA ILE A 226 -23.15 15.28 40.44
C ILE A 226 -23.98 14.95 39.19
N PHE A 227 -24.68 15.93 38.62
CA PHE A 227 -25.47 15.78 37.41
C PHE A 227 -24.63 15.34 36.21
N VAL A 228 -23.50 16.02 35.93
CA VAL A 228 -22.61 15.64 34.81
C VAL A 228 -22.06 14.22 35.03
N LYS A 229 -21.59 13.88 36.24
CA LYS A 229 -21.11 12.52 36.53
C LYS A 229 -22.20 11.46 36.41
N LYS A 230 -23.45 11.80 36.68
CA LYS A 230 -24.60 10.91 36.48
C LYS A 230 -24.91 10.76 34.99
N ARG A 231 -25.00 11.86 34.25
CA ARG A 231 -25.29 11.85 32.80
C ARG A 231 -24.20 11.18 31.99
N MET A 232 -22.92 11.35 32.32
CA MET A 232 -21.82 10.63 31.68
C MET A 232 -21.94 9.12 31.85
N ARG A 233 -22.36 8.64 33.03
CA ARG A 233 -22.64 7.22 33.27
C ARG A 233 -23.85 6.74 32.48
N GLU A 234 -24.93 7.52 32.44
CA GLU A 234 -26.11 7.21 31.62
C GLU A 234 -25.77 7.12 30.12
N ILE A 235 -24.94 8.04 29.60
CA ILE A 235 -24.46 8.02 28.22
C ILE A 235 -23.63 6.78 27.94
N GLU A 236 -22.75 6.38 28.86
CA GLU A 236 -21.95 5.16 28.71
C GLU A 236 -22.85 3.91 28.65
N ASP A 237 -23.84 3.81 29.53
CA ASP A 237 -24.84 2.73 29.54
C ASP A 237 -25.70 2.74 28.26
N GLU A 238 -26.14 3.91 27.78
CA GLU A 238 -26.89 4.07 26.53
C GLU A 238 -26.04 3.67 25.31
N ASN A 239 -24.76 4.06 25.28
CA ASN A 239 -23.83 3.72 24.20
C ASN A 239 -23.56 2.21 24.18
N LEU A 240 -23.37 1.57 25.33
CA LEU A 240 -23.25 0.11 25.44
C LEU A 240 -24.50 -0.62 24.92
N LYS A 241 -25.71 -0.10 25.22
CA LYS A 241 -26.96 -0.64 24.67
C LYS A 241 -27.04 -0.51 23.15
N LEU A 242 -26.73 0.67 22.60
CA LEU A 242 -26.74 0.90 21.16
C LEU A 242 -25.69 0.04 20.44
N GLN A 243 -24.49 -0.12 21.00
CA GLN A 243 -23.47 -1.01 20.47
C GLN A 243 -23.93 -2.48 20.51
N ALA A 244 -24.57 -2.92 21.58
CA ALA A 244 -25.13 -4.26 21.67
C ALA A 244 -26.25 -4.49 20.65
N ASP A 245 -27.10 -3.49 20.40
CA ASP A 245 -28.14 -3.53 19.36
C ASP A 245 -27.55 -3.58 17.96
N GLN A 246 -26.52 -2.77 17.70
CA GLN A 246 -25.78 -2.78 16.44
C GLN A 246 -25.10 -4.13 16.19
N GLN A 247 -24.49 -4.73 17.22
CA GLN A 247 -23.89 -6.06 17.15
C GLN A 247 -24.94 -7.16 16.93
N ARG A 248 -26.11 -7.07 17.57
CA ARG A 248 -27.22 -8.00 17.34
C ARG A 248 -27.72 -7.93 15.90
N LEU A 249 -27.89 -6.72 15.38
CA LEU A 249 -28.29 -6.49 13.99
C LEU A 249 -27.26 -7.08 13.01
N ALA A 250 -25.97 -6.85 13.26
CA ALA A 250 -24.89 -7.43 12.46
C ALA A 250 -24.88 -8.95 12.54
N ALA A 251 -24.96 -9.54 13.75
CA ALA A 251 -24.91 -10.99 13.94
C ALA A 251 -26.08 -11.71 13.23
N GLN A 252 -27.27 -11.10 13.22
CA GLN A 252 -28.45 -11.69 12.61
C GLN A 252 -28.44 -11.61 11.08
N TRP A 253 -28.07 -10.45 10.51
CA TRP A 253 -28.32 -10.17 9.09
C TRP A 253 -27.07 -10.17 8.20
N MET A 254 -25.88 -9.93 8.77
CA MET A 254 -24.63 -9.90 8.00
C MET A 254 -24.36 -11.19 7.21
N PRO A 255 -24.58 -12.42 7.75
CA PRO A 255 -24.40 -13.65 6.98
C PRO A 255 -25.25 -13.71 5.71
N ILE A 256 -26.49 -13.24 5.80
CA ILE A 256 -27.47 -13.28 4.71
C ILE A 256 -27.07 -12.27 3.64
N TYR A 257 -26.81 -11.02 4.05
CA TYR A 257 -26.46 -9.96 3.13
C TYR A 257 -25.12 -10.19 2.42
N LEU A 258 -24.11 -10.74 3.10
CA LEU A 258 -22.85 -11.09 2.43
C LEU A 258 -23.02 -12.18 1.37
N LYS A 259 -23.84 -13.20 1.63
CA LYS A 259 -24.10 -14.26 0.66
C LYS A 259 -24.93 -13.77 -0.53
N VAL A 260 -25.93 -12.93 -0.26
CA VAL A 260 -26.74 -12.31 -1.31
C VAL A 260 -25.91 -11.34 -2.14
N ARG A 261 -25.03 -10.56 -1.50
CA ARG A 261 -24.07 -9.68 -2.18
C ARG A 261 -23.17 -10.45 -3.14
N GLU A 262 -22.53 -11.53 -2.67
CA GLU A 262 -21.70 -12.42 -3.49
C GLU A 262 -22.49 -12.92 -4.70
N TRP A 263 -23.71 -13.42 -4.48
CA TRP A 263 -24.57 -13.89 -5.56
C TRP A 263 -25.00 -12.78 -6.55
N ILE A 264 -25.31 -11.57 -6.07
CA ILE A 264 -25.66 -10.43 -6.93
C ILE A 264 -24.45 -10.05 -7.78
N GLN A 265 -23.26 -9.99 -7.18
CA GLN A 265 -22.01 -9.71 -7.91
C GLN A 265 -21.76 -10.76 -8.99
N ASP A 266 -21.91 -12.04 -8.65
CA ASP A 266 -21.82 -13.16 -9.61
C ASP A 266 -22.82 -13.02 -10.77
N ARG A 267 -24.07 -12.67 -10.45
CA ARG A 267 -25.13 -12.52 -11.45
C ARG A 267 -24.89 -11.30 -12.34
N LEU A 268 -24.50 -10.17 -11.78
CA LEU A 268 -24.16 -8.96 -12.53
C LEU A 268 -22.95 -9.18 -13.45
N LEU A 269 -21.98 -9.97 -13.01
CA LEU A 269 -20.83 -10.35 -13.81
C LEU A 269 -21.24 -11.21 -15.01
N ILE A 270 -22.15 -12.18 -14.85
CA ILE A 270 -22.74 -12.91 -15.99
C ILE A 270 -23.50 -11.96 -16.91
N LEU A 271 -24.38 -11.11 -16.36
CA LEU A 271 -25.19 -10.19 -17.18
C LEU A 271 -24.33 -9.21 -17.98
N THR A 272 -23.20 -8.81 -17.43
CA THR A 272 -22.20 -7.96 -18.11
C THR A 272 -21.45 -8.76 -19.17
N ALA A 273 -21.02 -9.99 -18.86
CA ALA A 273 -20.39 -10.91 -19.82
C ALA A 273 -21.29 -11.24 -21.01
N THR A 274 -22.60 -11.43 -20.79
CA THR A 274 -23.58 -11.62 -21.86
C THR A 274 -23.68 -10.37 -22.76
N ALA A 275 -23.47 -9.16 -22.23
CA ALA A 275 -23.48 -7.93 -23.03
C ALA A 275 -22.27 -7.83 -23.96
N SER A 276 -21.19 -8.52 -23.60
CA SER A 276 -19.97 -8.63 -24.38
C SER A 276 -20.02 -9.76 -25.41
N ALA A 277 -21.10 -10.56 -25.44
CA ALA A 277 -21.32 -11.55 -26.48
C ALA A 277 -21.88 -10.88 -27.75
N PHE A 278 -21.53 -11.46 -28.88
CA PHE A 278 -22.01 -11.05 -30.19
C PHE A 278 -23.05 -12.04 -30.69
N GLU A 279 -24.06 -11.59 -31.42
CA GLU A 279 -25.11 -12.47 -31.93
C GLU A 279 -25.40 -12.28 -33.42
N THR A 280 -25.83 -13.39 -34.02
CA THR A 280 -26.50 -13.44 -35.33
C THR A 280 -27.93 -13.95 -35.13
N ARG A 281 -28.67 -14.20 -36.21
CA ARG A 281 -30.06 -14.70 -36.12
C ARG A 281 -30.20 -16.03 -35.37
N MET A 282 -29.19 -16.90 -35.46
CA MET A 282 -29.26 -18.28 -34.94
C MET A 282 -28.12 -18.64 -33.97
N CYS A 283 -26.98 -17.95 -34.06
CA CYS A 283 -25.77 -18.29 -33.31
C CYS A 283 -25.26 -17.12 -32.47
N PHE A 284 -24.62 -17.44 -31.35
CA PHE A 284 -23.82 -16.50 -30.56
C PHE A 284 -22.33 -16.69 -30.83
N PHE A 285 -21.55 -15.64 -30.58
CA PHE A 285 -20.10 -15.60 -30.66
C PHE A 285 -19.56 -14.95 -29.38
N ILE A 286 -18.67 -15.66 -28.67
CA ILE A 286 -17.95 -15.10 -27.53
C ILE A 286 -16.48 -15.05 -27.90
N ASN A 287 -15.93 -13.83 -27.91
CA ASN A 287 -14.53 -13.59 -28.19
C ASN A 287 -13.77 -13.35 -26.89
N GLY A 288 -12.55 -13.86 -26.82
CA GLY A 288 -11.73 -13.68 -25.63
C GLY A 288 -10.37 -14.34 -25.69
N TRP A 289 -9.74 -14.36 -24.52
CA TRP A 289 -8.40 -14.87 -24.33
C TRP A 289 -8.40 -16.00 -23.31
N MET A 290 -7.57 -17.00 -23.53
CA MET A 290 -7.26 -17.99 -22.51
C MET A 290 -5.83 -18.53 -22.62
N PRO A 291 -5.31 -19.20 -21.57
CA PRO A 291 -4.03 -19.86 -21.65
C PRO A 291 -4.06 -21.01 -22.66
N SER A 292 -3.05 -21.07 -23.53
CA SER A 292 -2.99 -22.03 -24.65
C SER A 292 -2.96 -23.51 -24.21
N HIS A 293 -2.62 -23.79 -22.96
CA HIS A 293 -2.60 -25.15 -22.42
C HIS A 293 -3.97 -25.64 -21.94
N ASP A 294 -4.91 -24.73 -21.69
CA ASP A 294 -6.24 -25.05 -21.16
C ASP A 294 -7.29 -25.24 -22.27
N ILE A 295 -6.92 -25.00 -23.54
CA ILE A 295 -7.83 -25.06 -24.71
C ILE A 295 -8.45 -26.46 -24.84
N GLU A 296 -7.61 -27.49 -24.76
CA GLU A 296 -8.05 -28.88 -24.90
C GLU A 296 -8.97 -29.30 -23.74
N GLY A 297 -8.74 -28.75 -22.55
CA GLY A 297 -9.62 -28.95 -21.39
C GLY A 297 -11.00 -28.34 -21.64
N LEU A 298 -11.04 -27.09 -22.10
CA LEU A 298 -12.30 -26.40 -22.40
C LEU A 298 -13.06 -27.08 -23.54
N ARG A 299 -12.37 -27.54 -24.59
CA ARG A 299 -12.97 -28.26 -25.73
C ARG A 299 -13.72 -29.50 -25.24
N LYS A 300 -13.07 -30.32 -24.42
CA LYS A 300 -13.68 -31.52 -23.84
C LYS A 300 -14.88 -31.20 -22.97
N SER A 301 -14.77 -30.19 -22.09
CA SER A 301 -15.90 -29.80 -21.23
C SER A 301 -17.10 -29.27 -22.01
N LEU A 302 -16.88 -28.54 -23.11
CA LEU A 302 -17.96 -28.08 -23.98
C LEU A 302 -18.60 -29.24 -24.76
N ASP A 303 -17.79 -30.16 -25.29
CA ASP A 303 -18.29 -31.33 -26.01
C ASP A 303 -19.13 -32.24 -25.10
N GLU A 304 -18.70 -32.45 -23.85
CA GLU A 304 -19.44 -33.23 -22.85
C GLU A 304 -20.76 -32.55 -22.44
N ALA A 305 -20.76 -31.24 -22.24
CA ALA A 305 -21.93 -30.49 -21.77
C ALA A 305 -22.98 -30.27 -22.87
N PHE A 306 -22.54 -29.98 -24.10
CA PHE A 306 -23.39 -29.53 -25.20
C PHE A 306 -23.44 -30.50 -26.39
N ARG A 307 -22.87 -31.71 -26.26
CA ARG A 307 -22.88 -32.75 -27.30
C ARG A 307 -22.33 -32.29 -28.65
N GLY A 308 -21.36 -31.38 -28.63
CA GLY A 308 -20.71 -30.82 -29.81
C GLY A 308 -21.48 -29.70 -30.53
N GLU A 309 -22.58 -29.19 -29.95
CA GLU A 309 -23.31 -28.04 -30.51
C GLU A 309 -22.55 -26.70 -30.33
N VAL A 310 -21.62 -26.63 -29.37
CA VAL A 310 -20.79 -25.46 -29.10
C VAL A 310 -19.35 -25.78 -29.46
N VAL A 311 -18.76 -24.99 -30.36
CA VAL A 311 -17.42 -25.23 -30.92
C VAL A 311 -16.46 -24.10 -30.54
N ILE A 312 -15.21 -24.46 -30.32
CA ILE A 312 -14.10 -23.53 -30.09
C ILE A 312 -13.26 -23.41 -31.35
N GLU A 313 -13.04 -22.17 -31.79
CA GLU A 313 -12.11 -21.81 -32.87
C GLU A 313 -10.94 -20.98 -32.31
N GLU A 314 -9.70 -21.39 -32.62
CA GLU A 314 -8.50 -20.62 -32.31
C GLU A 314 -8.18 -19.70 -33.48
N LYS A 315 -8.17 -18.38 -33.23
CA LYS A 315 -7.86 -17.37 -34.24
C LYS A 315 -6.38 -17.02 -34.22
N GLU A 316 -5.81 -16.73 -35.39
CA GLU A 316 -4.43 -16.26 -35.49
C GLU A 316 -4.26 -14.90 -34.79
N MET A 317 -3.19 -14.77 -33.99
CA MET A 317 -2.83 -13.50 -33.34
C MET A 317 -2.09 -12.60 -34.33
N ARG A 318 -2.69 -11.44 -34.65
CA ARG A 318 -2.06 -10.42 -35.51
C ARG A 318 -1.21 -9.47 -34.66
N GLU A 319 -0.25 -8.75 -35.27
CA GLU A 319 0.58 -7.76 -34.55
C GLU A 319 -0.26 -6.67 -33.86
N LYS A 320 -1.40 -6.28 -34.46
CA LYS A 320 -2.35 -5.32 -33.88
C LYS A 320 -3.04 -5.82 -32.60
N ASP A 321 -3.07 -7.13 -32.38
CA ASP A 321 -3.71 -7.73 -31.20
C ASP A 321 -2.76 -7.76 -29.99
N LEU A 322 -1.45 -7.59 -30.19
CA LEU A 322 -0.40 -7.76 -29.16
C LEU A 322 -0.58 -6.84 -27.94
N ASP A 323 -1.10 -5.63 -28.16
CA ASP A 323 -1.34 -4.66 -27.08
C ASP A 323 -2.58 -5.02 -26.23
N ARG A 324 -3.46 -5.85 -26.78
CA ARG A 324 -4.70 -6.30 -26.12
C ARG A 324 -4.51 -7.63 -25.39
N VAL A 325 -3.50 -8.42 -25.75
CA VAL A 325 -3.26 -9.73 -25.15
C VAL A 325 -3.05 -9.59 -23.64
N PRO A 326 -3.88 -10.23 -22.81
CA PRO A 326 -3.71 -10.23 -21.37
C PRO A 326 -2.54 -11.13 -20.96
N ILE A 327 -1.99 -10.87 -19.77
CA ILE A 327 -0.73 -11.48 -19.34
C ILE A 327 -0.95 -12.27 -18.06
N VAL A 328 -0.44 -13.50 -18.08
CA VAL A 328 -0.29 -14.37 -16.90
C VAL A 328 1.19 -14.63 -16.71
N LEU A 329 1.71 -14.23 -15.55
CA LEU A 329 3.05 -14.59 -15.12
C LEU A 329 3.03 -16.02 -14.58
N LYS A 330 3.94 -16.86 -15.07
CA LYS A 330 4.10 -18.25 -14.62
C LYS A 330 5.53 -18.46 -14.13
N ASN A 331 5.76 -18.09 -12.88
CA ASN A 331 7.07 -18.25 -12.26
C ASN A 331 7.22 -19.57 -11.51
N ARG A 332 8.44 -20.12 -11.51
CA ARG A 332 8.79 -21.31 -10.71
C ARG A 332 8.65 -20.98 -9.21
N PRO A 333 8.45 -21.98 -8.32
CA PRO A 333 8.22 -21.75 -6.89
C PRO A 333 9.28 -20.90 -6.18
N TYR A 334 10.54 -20.96 -6.62
CA TYR A 334 11.62 -20.11 -6.10
C TYR A 334 11.46 -18.63 -6.47
N PHE A 335 11.02 -18.33 -7.70
CA PHE A 335 10.87 -16.96 -8.20
C PHE A 335 9.52 -16.34 -7.84
N LYS A 336 8.50 -17.16 -7.57
CA LYS A 336 7.13 -16.71 -7.27
C LYS A 336 7.04 -15.65 -6.17
N PRO A 337 7.76 -15.73 -5.03
CA PRO A 337 7.70 -14.68 -4.01
C PRO A 337 8.14 -13.30 -4.51
N PHE A 338 9.07 -13.24 -5.48
CA PHE A 338 9.57 -12.00 -6.06
C PHE A 338 8.55 -11.31 -6.97
N GLU A 339 7.42 -11.96 -7.29
CA GLU A 339 6.27 -11.30 -7.94
C GLU A 339 5.74 -10.13 -7.11
N LEU A 340 5.93 -10.16 -5.78
CA LEU A 340 5.60 -9.04 -4.91
C LEU A 340 6.27 -7.74 -5.37
N PHE A 341 7.54 -7.82 -5.81
CA PHE A 341 8.25 -6.65 -6.31
C PHE A 341 7.84 -6.27 -7.72
N THR A 342 7.67 -7.24 -8.63
CA THR A 342 7.23 -6.93 -9.99
C THR A 342 5.80 -6.39 -10.05
N SER A 343 4.93 -6.75 -9.10
CA SER A 343 3.58 -6.20 -8.99
C SER A 343 3.52 -4.70 -8.67
N LEU A 344 4.62 -4.11 -8.19
CA LEU A 344 4.76 -2.66 -7.99
C LEU A 344 5.02 -1.91 -9.29
N LEU A 345 5.41 -2.62 -10.36
CA LEU A 345 5.61 -2.06 -11.69
C LEU A 345 4.40 -2.32 -12.58
N PRO A 346 4.18 -1.47 -13.61
CA PRO A 346 3.26 -1.80 -14.68
C PRO A 346 3.65 -3.14 -15.33
N LEU A 347 2.64 -3.93 -15.71
CA LEU A 347 2.88 -5.22 -16.34
C LEU A 347 3.70 -5.04 -17.63
N PRO A 348 4.64 -5.96 -17.90
CA PRO A 348 5.40 -5.95 -19.16
C PRO A 348 4.44 -6.14 -20.33
N ALA A 349 4.79 -5.71 -21.54
CA ALA A 349 4.03 -6.05 -22.75
C ALA A 349 4.12 -7.57 -23.02
N TYR A 350 3.14 -8.14 -23.76
CA TYR A 350 3.07 -9.60 -23.98
C TYR A 350 4.33 -10.20 -24.64
N ASN A 351 4.99 -9.44 -25.52
CA ASN A 351 6.22 -9.85 -26.20
C ASN A 351 7.51 -9.49 -25.44
N SER A 352 7.40 -8.96 -24.23
CA SER A 352 8.54 -8.55 -23.41
C SER A 352 8.96 -9.66 -22.43
N TYR A 353 10.14 -9.49 -21.85
CA TYR A 353 10.66 -10.43 -20.86
C TYR A 353 9.98 -10.23 -19.50
N ASP A 354 9.74 -11.34 -18.78
CA ASP A 354 9.32 -11.28 -17.39
C ASP A 354 10.48 -10.76 -16.52
N PRO A 355 10.31 -9.64 -15.79
CA PRO A 355 11.33 -9.12 -14.88
C PRO A 355 11.56 -10.00 -13.64
N THR A 356 10.60 -10.85 -13.26
CA THR A 356 10.58 -11.56 -11.96
C THR A 356 11.80 -12.46 -11.74
N PRO A 357 12.23 -13.30 -12.70
CA PRO A 357 13.39 -14.18 -12.49
C PRO A 357 14.68 -13.38 -12.29
N PHE A 358 14.84 -12.24 -12.95
CA PHE A 358 16.03 -11.39 -12.78
C PHE A 358 16.10 -10.79 -11.38
N ILE A 359 14.96 -10.33 -10.84
CA ILE A 359 14.89 -9.89 -9.44
C ILE A 359 15.30 -11.05 -8.52
N GLY A 360 14.73 -12.25 -8.71
CA GLY A 360 15.01 -13.38 -7.83
C GLY A 360 16.47 -13.87 -7.82
N ILE A 361 17.28 -13.48 -8.82
CA ILE A 361 18.72 -13.79 -8.89
C ILE A 361 19.54 -12.63 -8.32
N PHE A 362 19.35 -11.41 -8.82
CA PHE A 362 20.23 -10.28 -8.51
C PHE A 362 19.84 -9.54 -7.23
N PHE A 363 18.55 -9.51 -6.86
CA PHE A 363 18.10 -8.83 -5.65
C PHE A 363 18.73 -9.42 -4.37
N PRO A 364 18.71 -10.75 -4.13
CA PRO A 364 19.36 -11.32 -2.95
C PRO A 364 20.87 -11.04 -2.92
N VAL A 365 21.53 -11.05 -4.08
CA VAL A 365 22.97 -10.75 -4.21
C VAL A 365 23.26 -9.30 -3.80
N PHE A 366 22.55 -8.32 -4.38
CA PHE A 366 22.75 -6.92 -4.02
C PHE A 366 22.36 -6.64 -2.57
N PHE A 367 21.28 -7.24 -2.07
CA PHE A 367 20.90 -7.12 -0.66
C PHE A 367 22.04 -7.62 0.25
N GLY A 368 22.59 -8.79 -0.07
CA GLY A 368 23.71 -9.38 0.67
C GLY A 368 24.97 -8.52 0.62
N MET A 369 25.32 -7.97 -0.55
CA MET A 369 26.48 -7.07 -0.70
C MET A 369 26.34 -5.77 0.10
N ILE A 370 25.13 -5.21 0.19
CA ILE A 370 24.90 -3.97 0.95
C ILE A 370 24.93 -4.28 2.45
N LEU A 371 24.09 -5.21 2.93
CA LEU A 371 24.01 -5.51 4.37
C LEU A 371 25.35 -6.09 4.87
N GLY A 372 25.82 -7.17 4.25
CA GLY A 372 27.18 -7.71 4.40
C GLY A 372 27.64 -7.94 5.84
N ASP A 373 26.74 -8.27 6.77
CA ASP A 373 27.06 -8.57 8.18
C ASP A 373 26.38 -9.90 8.55
N ALA A 374 27.17 -10.85 9.03
CA ALA A 374 26.69 -12.19 9.33
C ALA A 374 25.81 -12.24 10.59
N GLY A 375 26.03 -11.34 11.55
CA GLY A 375 25.22 -11.21 12.76
C GLY A 375 23.82 -10.68 12.44
N TYR A 376 23.75 -9.58 11.67
CA TYR A 376 22.47 -9.05 11.20
C TYR A 376 21.76 -10.01 10.26
N GLY A 377 22.50 -10.67 9.35
CA GLY A 377 21.95 -11.71 8.50
C GLY A 377 21.26 -12.82 9.30
N LEU A 378 21.90 -13.34 10.35
CA LEU A 378 21.33 -14.39 11.20
C LEU A 378 20.06 -13.92 11.96
N VAL A 379 20.08 -12.69 12.48
CA VAL A 379 18.89 -12.09 13.13
C VAL A 379 17.72 -12.00 12.15
N LEU A 380 17.98 -11.61 10.91
CA LEU A 380 16.97 -11.53 9.85
C LEU A 380 16.47 -12.90 9.40
N VAL A 381 17.33 -13.92 9.39
CA VAL A 381 16.91 -15.32 9.16
C VAL A 381 15.89 -15.72 10.23
N ILE A 382 16.18 -15.49 11.51
CA ILE A 382 15.26 -15.81 12.62
C ILE A 382 13.95 -15.02 12.47
N LEU A 383 14.04 -13.71 12.21
CA LEU A 383 12.87 -12.85 12.03
C LEU A 383 11.97 -13.34 10.88
N SER A 384 12.56 -13.74 9.75
CA SER A 384 11.81 -14.23 8.59
C SER A 384 11.07 -15.55 8.88
N LEU A 385 11.67 -16.45 9.65
CA LEU A 385 11.04 -17.70 10.10
C LEU A 385 9.88 -17.42 11.06
N VAL A 386 10.05 -16.48 12.00
CA VAL A 386 8.99 -16.07 12.94
C VAL A 386 7.81 -15.44 12.20
N LEU A 387 8.08 -14.53 11.25
CA LEU A 387 7.05 -13.89 10.44
C LEU A 387 6.26 -14.92 9.62
N ARG A 388 6.95 -15.88 9.01
CA ARG A 388 6.31 -16.97 8.27
C ARG A 388 5.42 -17.83 9.16
N LYS A 389 5.87 -18.18 10.38
CA LYS A 389 5.10 -19.00 11.32
C LYS A 389 3.87 -18.28 11.88
N ARG A 390 3.99 -16.97 12.18
CA ARG A 390 2.92 -16.19 12.83
C ARG A 390 1.91 -15.59 11.85
N TYR A 391 2.34 -15.19 10.65
CA TYR A 391 1.53 -14.43 9.70
C TYR A 391 1.39 -15.10 8.32
N GLY A 392 1.75 -16.39 8.20
CA GLY A 392 1.70 -17.14 6.94
C GLY A 392 0.32 -17.28 6.29
N LYS A 393 -0.76 -16.87 6.96
CA LYS A 393 -2.12 -16.82 6.39
C LYS A 393 -2.28 -15.71 5.33
N LYS A 394 -1.50 -14.62 5.40
CA LYS A 394 -1.53 -13.55 4.41
C LYS A 394 -0.46 -13.79 3.35
N GLN A 395 -0.86 -13.93 2.09
CA GLN A 395 0.05 -14.27 0.99
C GLN A 395 1.20 -13.25 0.83
N ALA A 396 0.90 -11.95 0.84
CA ALA A 396 1.92 -10.90 0.71
C ALA A 396 2.99 -10.94 1.84
N VAL A 397 2.58 -11.24 3.07
CA VAL A 397 3.50 -11.35 4.22
C VAL A 397 4.33 -12.63 4.11
N ALA A 398 3.73 -13.72 3.65
CA ALA A 398 4.43 -14.97 3.43
C ALA A 398 5.48 -14.85 2.32
N ASP A 399 5.16 -14.15 1.23
CA ASP A 399 6.08 -13.92 0.11
C ASP A 399 7.21 -12.97 0.52
N GLY A 400 6.91 -11.88 1.23
CA GLY A 400 7.91 -10.99 1.81
C GLY A 400 8.85 -11.70 2.79
N ALA A 401 8.32 -12.59 3.64
CA ALA A 401 9.14 -13.39 4.56
C ALA A 401 10.07 -14.37 3.82
N ARG A 402 9.62 -14.98 2.71
CA ARG A 402 10.47 -15.86 1.87
C ARG A 402 11.58 -15.08 1.19
N ILE A 403 11.27 -13.90 0.64
CA ILE A 403 12.28 -13.00 0.07
C ILE A 403 13.32 -12.65 1.13
N LEU A 404 12.88 -12.20 2.31
CA LEU A 404 13.78 -11.82 3.39
C LEU A 404 14.64 -13.00 3.86
N PHE A 405 14.09 -14.20 3.93
CA PHE A 405 14.84 -15.42 4.26
C PHE A 405 15.96 -15.70 3.24
N ILE A 406 15.65 -15.65 1.94
CA ILE A 406 16.66 -15.87 0.89
C ILE A 406 17.72 -14.77 0.94
N SER A 407 17.31 -13.50 0.99
CA SER A 407 18.24 -12.37 1.03
C SER A 407 19.12 -12.33 2.28
N SER A 408 18.58 -12.74 3.44
CA SER A 408 19.37 -12.82 4.68
C SER A 408 20.41 -13.94 4.63
N LEU A 409 20.15 -15.06 3.94
CA LEU A 409 21.16 -16.08 3.70
C LEU A 409 22.34 -15.55 2.86
N TYR A 410 22.05 -14.75 1.83
CA TYR A 410 23.09 -14.06 1.07
C TYR A 410 23.83 -13.02 1.92
N ALA A 411 23.14 -12.30 2.81
CA ALA A 411 23.79 -11.38 3.75
C ALA A 411 24.73 -12.10 4.73
N VAL A 412 24.38 -13.30 5.20
CA VAL A 412 25.29 -14.15 5.99
C VAL A 412 26.50 -14.57 5.16
N PHE A 413 26.29 -15.01 3.91
CA PHE A 413 27.39 -15.39 3.02
C PHE A 413 28.36 -14.24 2.77
N PHE A 414 27.87 -13.05 2.41
CA PHE A 414 28.72 -11.87 2.21
C PHE A 414 29.30 -11.34 3.53
N GLY A 415 28.59 -11.45 4.65
CA GLY A 415 29.13 -11.10 5.97
C GLY A 415 30.28 -11.99 6.41
N LEU A 416 30.23 -13.29 6.09
CA LEU A 416 31.36 -14.20 6.28
C LEU A 416 32.53 -13.86 5.33
N LEU A 417 32.23 -13.46 4.09
CA LEU A 417 33.24 -13.04 3.11
C LEU A 417 33.96 -11.75 3.56
N TYR A 418 33.25 -10.80 4.17
CA TYR A 418 33.82 -9.57 4.71
C TYR A 418 34.44 -9.76 6.11
N GLY A 419 34.08 -10.84 6.81
CA GLY A 419 34.54 -11.13 8.17
C GLY A 419 33.85 -10.29 9.25
N GLU A 420 32.62 -9.85 9.01
CA GLU A 420 31.90 -8.91 9.88
C GLU A 420 30.73 -9.61 10.61
N PHE A 421 30.65 -9.42 11.93
CA PHE A 421 29.56 -9.93 12.77
C PHE A 421 29.20 -8.86 13.81
N PHE A 422 28.03 -8.24 13.69
CA PHE A 422 27.66 -7.04 14.47
C PHE A 422 28.76 -5.96 14.42
N GLY A 423 29.33 -5.72 13.24
CA GLY A 423 30.55 -4.92 13.07
C GLY A 423 31.81 -5.67 13.52
N ASP A 424 32.42 -5.24 14.64
CA ASP A 424 33.77 -5.66 15.10
C ASP A 424 33.80 -6.68 16.23
N LEU A 425 32.65 -7.26 16.55
CA LEU A 425 32.49 -8.15 17.68
C LEU A 425 33.46 -9.38 17.63
N PRO A 426 33.73 -10.01 16.47
CA PRO A 426 34.71 -11.11 16.35
C PRO A 426 36.16 -10.66 16.54
N HIS A 427 36.50 -9.46 16.08
CA HIS A 427 37.87 -8.93 16.19
C HIS A 427 38.19 -8.60 17.66
N ARG A 428 37.21 -8.09 18.41
CA ARG A 428 37.34 -7.81 19.86
C ARG A 428 37.34 -9.07 20.75
N LEU A 429 36.57 -10.11 20.41
CA LEU A 429 36.41 -11.29 21.27
C LEU A 429 37.28 -12.49 20.89
N PHE A 430 37.53 -12.72 19.60
CA PHE A 430 38.15 -13.95 19.10
C PHE A 430 39.44 -13.74 18.30
N GLY A 431 39.86 -12.49 18.03
CA GLY A 431 41.10 -12.20 17.31
C GLY A 431 41.13 -12.75 15.87
N ILE A 432 39.98 -13.04 15.27
CA ILE A 432 39.88 -13.58 13.92
C ILE A 432 40.12 -12.44 12.93
N GLU A 433 41.15 -12.57 12.11
CA GLU A 433 41.41 -11.67 10.99
C GLU A 433 40.34 -11.88 9.88
N PRO A 434 39.90 -10.81 9.19
CA PRO A 434 38.95 -10.93 8.09
C PRO A 434 39.56 -11.77 6.96
N LEU A 435 38.82 -12.80 6.52
CA LEU A 435 39.32 -13.79 5.55
C LEU A 435 39.59 -13.25 4.13
N CYS A 436 39.07 -12.08 3.74
CA CYS A 436 39.26 -11.53 2.39
C CYS A 436 39.35 -10.00 2.30
N ILE A 437 38.35 -9.23 2.73
CA ILE A 437 38.30 -7.76 2.53
C ILE A 437 37.56 -7.07 3.69
N GLU A 438 38.25 -6.21 4.44
CA GLU A 438 37.63 -5.33 5.42
C GLU A 438 37.08 -4.07 4.72
N ARG A 439 35.75 -3.86 4.76
CA ARG A 439 35.08 -2.77 4.03
C ARG A 439 35.56 -1.37 4.43
N ARG A 440 36.05 -1.22 5.65
CA ARG A 440 36.54 0.06 6.20
C ARG A 440 37.90 0.48 5.66
N THR A 441 38.81 -0.46 5.46
CA THR A 441 40.19 -0.18 5.05
C THR A 441 40.37 -0.30 3.54
N ALA A 442 39.58 -1.15 2.88
CA ALA A 442 39.64 -1.40 1.43
C ALA A 442 38.51 -0.73 0.63
N ILE A 443 38.35 0.59 0.79
CA ILE A 443 37.32 1.37 0.06
C ILE A 443 37.53 1.29 -1.47
N ILE A 444 38.77 1.43 -1.95
CA ILE A 444 39.08 1.42 -3.39
C ILE A 444 38.76 0.05 -4.03
N PRO A 445 39.20 -1.10 -3.47
CA PRO A 445 38.79 -2.42 -3.97
C PRO A 445 37.27 -2.64 -3.99
N MET A 446 36.55 -2.17 -2.95
CA MET A 446 35.08 -2.28 -2.91
C MET A 446 34.40 -1.39 -3.95
N LEU A 447 34.95 -0.20 -4.20
CA LEU A 447 34.49 0.68 -5.28
C LEU A 447 34.65 0.00 -6.64
N CYS A 448 35.82 -0.60 -6.90
CA CYS A 448 36.06 -1.37 -8.12
C CYS A 448 35.11 -2.56 -8.23
N PHE A 449 34.92 -3.33 -7.17
CA PHE A 449 34.03 -4.51 -7.17
C PHE A 449 32.56 -4.14 -7.46
N THR A 450 32.05 -3.08 -6.82
CA THR A 450 30.67 -2.62 -7.04
C THR A 450 30.49 -1.98 -8.41
N ALA A 451 31.47 -1.22 -8.89
CA ALA A 451 31.48 -0.71 -10.27
C ALA A 451 31.49 -1.84 -11.29
N SER A 452 32.33 -2.87 -11.11
CA SER A 452 32.37 -4.06 -11.98
C SER A 452 31.03 -4.81 -11.98
N THR A 453 30.39 -4.94 -10.82
CA THR A 453 29.04 -5.51 -10.71
C THR A 453 28.02 -4.71 -11.52
N GLY A 454 28.09 -3.37 -11.45
CA GLY A 454 27.25 -2.48 -12.26
C GLY A 454 27.51 -2.61 -13.75
N VAL A 455 28.76 -2.72 -14.17
CA VAL A 455 29.14 -2.98 -15.57
C VAL A 455 28.49 -4.29 -16.03
N VAL A 456 28.68 -5.40 -15.31
CA VAL A 456 28.13 -6.71 -15.68
C VAL A 456 26.60 -6.65 -15.79
N HIS A 457 25.92 -6.05 -14.82
CA HIS A 457 24.46 -6.00 -14.80
C HIS A 457 23.88 -5.10 -15.89
N VAL A 458 24.46 -3.90 -16.13
CA VAL A 458 24.02 -3.00 -17.21
C VAL A 458 24.31 -3.60 -18.59
N PHE A 459 25.46 -4.26 -18.77
CA PHE A 459 25.77 -4.96 -20.01
C PHE A 459 24.78 -6.09 -20.29
N LEU A 460 24.43 -6.88 -19.28
CA LEU A 460 23.41 -7.91 -19.40
C LEU A 460 22.07 -7.31 -19.87
N GLY A 461 21.67 -6.16 -19.29
CA GLY A 461 20.45 -5.46 -19.69
C GLY A 461 20.49 -4.96 -21.14
N LEU A 462 21.63 -4.42 -21.59
CA LEU A 462 21.82 -3.99 -22.99
C LEU A 462 21.83 -5.19 -23.96
N ILE A 463 22.46 -6.31 -23.59
CA ILE A 463 22.46 -7.54 -24.39
C ILE A 463 21.04 -8.06 -24.56
N LEU A 464 20.28 -8.17 -23.47
CA LEU A 464 18.87 -8.56 -23.51
C LEU A 464 18.05 -7.59 -24.38
N GLY A 465 18.32 -6.29 -24.27
CA GLY A 465 17.70 -5.27 -25.11
C GLY A 465 18.00 -5.44 -26.61
N THR A 466 19.23 -5.80 -26.97
CA THR A 466 19.61 -6.12 -28.36
C THR A 466 18.90 -7.38 -28.84
N LEU A 467 18.83 -8.44 -28.01
CA LEU A 467 18.12 -9.67 -28.33
C LEU A 467 16.62 -9.43 -28.54
N THR A 468 15.98 -8.57 -27.75
CA THR A 468 14.58 -8.16 -27.94
C THR A 468 14.40 -7.45 -29.29
N ALA A 469 15.25 -6.46 -29.60
CA ALA A 469 15.16 -5.70 -30.85
C ALA A 469 15.37 -6.60 -32.09
N LEU A 470 16.27 -7.58 -31.99
CA LEU A 470 16.46 -8.60 -33.03
C LEU A 470 15.21 -9.47 -33.24
N ARG A 471 14.54 -9.88 -32.15
CA ARG A 471 13.27 -10.64 -32.23
C ARG A 471 12.14 -9.82 -32.87
N LYS A 472 12.08 -8.52 -32.59
CA LYS A 472 11.12 -7.58 -33.21
C LYS A 472 11.49 -7.19 -34.64
N LYS A 473 12.60 -7.70 -35.19
CA LYS A 473 13.15 -7.37 -36.52
C LYS A 473 13.51 -5.88 -36.71
N GLU A 474 13.67 -5.13 -35.63
CA GLU A 474 14.04 -3.71 -35.62
C GLU A 474 15.57 -3.56 -35.72
N ARG A 475 16.12 -3.79 -36.92
CA ARG A 475 17.58 -3.84 -37.16
C ARG A 475 18.32 -2.57 -36.73
N ARG A 476 17.67 -1.40 -36.85
CA ARG A 476 18.25 -0.10 -36.49
C ARG A 476 18.46 0.03 -34.98
N GLU A 477 17.46 -0.35 -34.18
CA GLU A 477 17.56 -0.32 -32.70
C GLU A 477 18.57 -1.37 -32.21
N ALA A 478 18.56 -2.56 -32.79
CA ALA A 478 19.52 -3.61 -32.44
C ALA A 478 20.97 -3.17 -32.69
N LEU A 479 21.25 -2.54 -33.84
CA LEU A 479 22.57 -2.02 -34.16
C LEU A 479 22.99 -0.89 -33.21
N TYR A 480 22.08 0.03 -32.89
CA TYR A 480 22.31 1.11 -31.94
C TYR A 480 22.72 0.58 -30.55
N LYS A 481 21.99 -0.41 -30.01
CA LYS A 481 22.31 -1.02 -28.71
C LYS A 481 23.66 -1.74 -28.74
N LEU A 482 23.98 -2.43 -29.83
CA LEU A 482 25.26 -3.11 -30.00
C LEU A 482 26.45 -2.11 -30.07
N VAL A 483 26.31 -1.02 -30.83
CA VAL A 483 27.30 0.05 -30.89
C VAL A 483 27.49 0.71 -29.52
N SER A 484 26.39 0.93 -28.78
CA SER A 484 26.44 1.49 -27.42
C SER A 484 27.22 0.59 -26.45
N ILE A 485 27.05 -0.73 -26.52
CA ILE A 485 27.83 -1.69 -25.73
C ILE A 485 29.33 -1.55 -26.01
N ILE A 486 29.72 -1.47 -27.29
CA ILE A 486 31.13 -1.36 -27.68
C ILE A 486 31.73 -0.04 -27.18
N ILE A 487 31.02 1.08 -27.35
CA ILE A 487 31.50 2.39 -26.88
C ILE A 487 31.67 2.40 -25.36
N ILE A 488 30.71 1.86 -24.60
CA ILE A 488 30.83 1.77 -23.14
C ILE A 488 32.04 0.92 -22.74
N LEU A 489 32.27 -0.22 -23.42
CA LEU A 489 33.43 -1.07 -23.16
C LEU A 489 34.75 -0.32 -23.45
N CYS A 490 34.80 0.43 -24.55
CA CYS A 490 35.95 1.26 -24.90
C CYS A 490 36.20 2.35 -23.84
N ILE A 491 35.15 3.02 -23.35
CA ILE A 491 35.27 4.04 -22.29
C ILE A 491 35.83 3.41 -21.00
N ILE A 492 35.32 2.25 -20.60
CA ILE A 492 35.81 1.52 -19.42
C ILE A 492 37.28 1.12 -19.61
N ALA A 493 37.66 0.63 -20.79
CA ALA A 493 39.05 0.27 -21.09
C ALA A 493 39.99 1.48 -21.03
N VAL A 494 39.55 2.66 -21.49
CA VAL A 494 40.31 3.91 -21.37
C VAL A 494 40.49 4.29 -19.90
N ILE A 495 39.43 4.23 -19.09
CA ILE A 495 39.50 4.52 -17.64
C ILE A 495 40.47 3.55 -16.96
N ALA A 496 40.38 2.24 -17.24
CA ALA A 496 41.28 1.24 -16.69
C ALA A 496 42.75 1.46 -17.09
N SER A 497 43.01 1.89 -18.33
CA SER A 497 44.35 2.25 -18.79
C SER A 497 44.90 3.49 -18.07
N LEU A 498 44.07 4.51 -17.84
CA LEU A 498 44.46 5.70 -17.09
C LEU A 498 44.78 5.40 -15.61
N SER A 499 44.07 4.45 -15.01
CA SER A 499 44.31 3.98 -13.63
C SER A 499 45.56 3.08 -13.49
N GLY A 500 46.33 2.85 -14.56
CA GLY A 500 47.58 2.09 -14.52
C GLY A 500 47.43 0.57 -14.61
N PHE A 501 46.23 0.03 -14.85
CA PHE A 501 46.00 -1.41 -15.01
C PHE A 501 46.42 -1.95 -16.40
N PHE A 502 46.48 -1.09 -17.42
CA PHE A 502 46.88 -1.45 -18.79
C PHE A 502 47.93 -0.48 -19.36
N PRO A 503 48.83 -0.95 -20.25
CA PRO A 503 49.83 -0.08 -20.87
C PRO A 503 49.17 1.03 -21.71
N TYR A 504 49.64 2.28 -21.54
CA TYR A 504 49.13 3.48 -22.22
C TYR A 504 49.12 3.41 -23.75
N VAL A 505 49.87 2.47 -24.34
CA VAL A 505 49.90 2.20 -25.79
C VAL A 505 48.54 1.72 -26.32
N LEU A 506 47.75 1.02 -25.48
CA LEU A 506 46.44 0.50 -25.87
C LEU A 506 45.33 1.58 -25.84
N ALA A 507 45.55 2.71 -25.15
CA ALA A 507 44.54 3.77 -25.05
C ALA A 507 44.32 4.52 -26.39
N ARG A 508 45.37 4.74 -27.17
CA ARG A 508 45.31 5.44 -28.47
C ARG A 508 44.39 4.76 -29.50
N PRO A 509 44.51 3.45 -29.80
CA PRO A 509 43.61 2.78 -30.74
C PRO A 509 42.15 2.75 -30.24
N VAL A 510 41.94 2.64 -28.93
CA VAL A 510 40.58 2.63 -28.34
C VAL A 510 39.87 3.98 -28.52
N VAL A 511 40.59 5.09 -28.33
CA VAL A 511 40.03 6.44 -28.57
C VAL A 511 39.68 6.65 -30.04
N ILE A 512 40.50 6.14 -30.97
CA ILE A 512 40.22 6.18 -32.42
C ILE A 512 38.95 5.37 -32.75
N VAL A 513 38.78 4.20 -32.13
CA VAL A 513 37.57 3.38 -32.28
C VAL A 513 36.32 4.11 -31.77
N ILE A 514 36.39 4.79 -30.62
CA ILE A 514 35.27 5.60 -30.12
C ILE A 514 34.93 6.70 -31.13
N LEU A 515 35.93 7.45 -31.61
CA LEU A 515 35.73 8.53 -32.59
C LEU A 515 35.08 8.03 -33.88
N PHE A 516 35.42 6.82 -34.34
CA PHE A 516 34.83 6.20 -35.52
C PHE A 516 33.41 5.66 -35.29
N LEU A 517 33.11 5.15 -34.09
CA LEU A 517 31.78 4.62 -33.75
C LEU A 517 30.76 5.70 -33.39
N THR A 518 31.21 6.89 -33.01
CA THR A 518 30.32 7.98 -32.61
C THR A 518 29.40 8.44 -33.76
N PRO A 519 29.89 8.66 -35.01
CA PRO A 519 29.04 8.95 -36.17
C PRO A 519 27.99 7.87 -36.46
N LEU A 520 28.36 6.59 -36.31
CA LEU A 520 27.45 5.46 -36.51
C LEU A 520 26.33 5.45 -35.46
N LEU A 521 26.63 5.86 -34.22
CA LEU A 521 25.64 6.00 -33.14
C LEU A 521 24.63 7.11 -33.44
N PHE A 522 25.07 8.28 -33.94
CA PHE A 522 24.16 9.35 -34.37
C PHE A 522 23.25 8.93 -35.52
N PHE A 523 23.78 8.19 -36.50
CA PHE A 523 22.99 7.70 -37.64
C PHE A 523 21.92 6.68 -37.21
N THR A 524 22.27 5.78 -36.29
CA THR A 524 21.38 4.69 -35.86
C THR A 524 20.35 5.13 -34.82
N GLY A 525 20.72 5.88 -33.79
CA GLY A 525 19.82 6.27 -32.70
C GLY A 525 19.30 7.72 -32.75
N GLY A 526 19.70 8.51 -33.76
CA GLY A 526 19.28 9.91 -33.90
C GLY A 526 19.90 10.84 -32.85
N LEU A 527 19.27 12.01 -32.64
CA LEU A 527 19.80 13.06 -31.75
C LEU A 527 19.76 12.69 -30.25
N LEU A 528 18.95 11.70 -29.87
CA LEU A 528 18.79 11.25 -28.48
C LEU A 528 19.84 10.20 -28.07
N ALA A 529 20.53 9.58 -29.03
CA ALA A 529 21.47 8.49 -28.79
C ALA A 529 22.63 8.84 -27.82
N PRO A 530 23.27 10.03 -27.88
CA PRO A 530 24.31 10.40 -26.92
C PRO A 530 23.78 10.56 -25.49
N LEU A 531 22.55 11.05 -25.34
CA LEU A 531 21.91 11.22 -24.03
C LEU A 531 21.64 9.86 -23.37
N GLU A 532 21.20 8.87 -24.15
CA GLU A 532 21.00 7.50 -23.66
C GLU A 532 22.31 6.79 -23.30
N LEU A 533 23.39 7.06 -24.04
CA LEU A 533 24.73 6.56 -23.69
C LEU A 533 25.22 7.17 -22.38
N LEU A 534 25.08 8.50 -22.21
CA LEU A 534 25.41 9.18 -20.96
C LEU A 534 24.56 8.65 -19.79
N LYS A 535 23.27 8.41 -20.02
CA LYS A 535 22.37 7.74 -19.05
C LYS A 535 22.89 6.35 -18.68
N SER A 536 23.38 5.57 -19.65
CA SER A 536 23.92 4.23 -19.39
C SER A 536 25.21 4.26 -18.55
N ILE A 537 26.08 5.25 -18.76
CA ILE A 537 27.25 5.48 -17.91
C ILE A 537 26.81 5.88 -16.49
N GLY A 538 25.84 6.80 -16.38
CA GLY A 538 25.27 7.19 -15.09
C GLY A 538 24.64 6.02 -14.34
N ASN A 539 23.97 5.11 -15.06
CA ASN A 539 23.42 3.88 -14.49
C ASN A 539 24.53 2.98 -13.90
N ILE A 540 25.68 2.84 -14.56
CA ILE A 540 26.82 2.06 -14.05
C ILE A 540 27.37 2.72 -12.77
N ILE A 541 27.57 4.04 -12.78
CA ILE A 541 28.06 4.78 -11.61
C ILE A 541 27.09 4.67 -10.41
N SER A 542 25.78 4.56 -10.66
CA SER A 542 24.76 4.39 -9.61
C SER A 542 25.00 3.14 -8.73
N TYR A 543 25.70 2.10 -9.23
CA TYR A 543 26.02 0.89 -8.45
C TYR A 543 27.04 1.13 -7.34
N VAL A 544 27.82 2.21 -7.40
CA VAL A 544 28.70 2.65 -6.29
C VAL A 544 27.91 2.84 -4.99
N ARG A 545 26.60 3.12 -5.10
CA ARG A 545 25.69 3.21 -3.96
C ARG A 545 25.65 1.93 -3.11
N ILE A 546 25.87 0.76 -3.72
CA ILE A 546 25.95 -0.52 -2.99
C ILE A 546 27.04 -0.45 -1.92
N MET A 547 28.23 0.01 -2.32
CA MET A 547 29.36 0.22 -1.41
C MET A 547 29.06 1.30 -0.38
N ALA A 548 28.57 2.48 -0.82
CA ALA A 548 28.36 3.62 0.08
C ALA A 548 27.37 3.33 1.22
N ILE A 549 26.28 2.62 0.92
CA ILE A 549 25.29 2.24 1.92
C ILE A 549 25.83 1.13 2.83
N GLY A 550 26.52 0.13 2.26
CA GLY A 550 27.13 -0.92 3.06
C GLY A 550 28.15 -0.37 4.05
N LEU A 551 29.02 0.54 3.60
CA LEU A 551 30.01 1.21 4.45
C LEU A 551 29.35 2.01 5.58
N THR A 552 28.26 2.73 5.30
CA THR A 552 27.49 3.46 6.32
C THR A 552 26.95 2.51 7.40
N SER A 553 26.43 1.34 7.00
CA SER A 553 25.90 0.35 7.95
C SER A 553 26.99 -0.23 8.86
N VAL A 554 28.20 -0.50 8.32
CA VAL A 554 29.36 -0.95 9.10
C VAL A 554 29.83 0.13 10.06
N LEU A 555 29.94 1.37 9.59
CA LEU A 555 30.37 2.49 10.41
C LEU A 555 29.39 2.74 11.57
N LEU A 556 28.08 2.61 11.32
CA LEU A 556 27.07 2.72 12.37
C LEU A 556 27.19 1.60 13.41
N ALA A 557 27.42 0.35 12.98
CA ALA A 557 27.68 -0.77 13.90
C ALA A 557 28.95 -0.53 14.74
N PHE A 558 30.02 0.01 14.13
CA PHE A 558 31.24 0.37 14.84
C PHE A 558 30.99 1.46 15.90
N VAL A 559 30.26 2.51 15.54
CA VAL A 559 29.89 3.60 16.46
C VAL A 559 29.02 3.07 17.60
N ALA A 560 28.08 2.15 17.32
CA ALA A 560 27.27 1.49 18.34
C ALA A 560 28.14 0.75 19.37
N ASN A 561 29.08 -0.06 18.89
CA ASN A 561 30.03 -0.80 19.74
C ASN A 561 30.96 0.11 20.54
N ARG A 562 31.37 1.24 19.96
CA ARG A 562 32.28 2.20 20.61
C ARG A 562 31.56 3.03 21.67
N LEU A 563 30.38 3.58 21.37
CA LEU A 563 29.58 4.34 22.31
C LEU A 563 29.10 3.47 23.47
N GLY A 564 28.64 2.24 23.20
CA GLY A 564 28.29 1.28 24.23
C GLY A 564 29.44 1.02 25.21
N GLY A 565 30.67 0.83 24.69
CA GLY A 565 31.85 0.61 25.52
C GLY A 565 32.37 1.81 26.31
N LEU A 566 31.98 3.05 25.95
CA LEU A 566 32.46 4.28 26.59
C LEU A 566 31.58 4.78 27.75
N THR A 567 30.37 4.26 27.89
CA THR A 567 29.40 4.71 28.91
C THR A 567 29.77 4.36 30.35
N GLY A 568 30.75 3.49 30.58
CA GLY A 568 31.25 3.11 31.91
C GLY A 568 30.30 2.23 32.73
N ASP A 569 29.00 2.28 32.48
CA ASP A 569 27.97 1.42 33.06
C ASP A 569 27.48 0.38 32.05
N ILE A 570 27.46 -0.90 32.45
CA ILE A 570 27.10 -2.04 31.58
C ILE A 570 25.66 -1.93 31.12
N VAL A 571 24.74 -1.49 31.99
CA VAL A 571 23.31 -1.42 31.68
C VAL A 571 23.05 -0.30 30.66
N THR A 572 23.58 0.89 30.93
CA THR A 572 23.44 2.04 30.04
C THR A 572 24.13 1.80 28.70
N GLY A 573 25.33 1.20 28.70
CA GLY A 573 26.07 0.84 27.49
C GLY A 573 25.36 -0.20 26.62
N ALA A 574 24.79 -1.23 27.24
CA ALA A 574 24.00 -2.24 26.53
C ALA A 574 22.72 -1.64 25.94
N ALA A 575 22.04 -0.73 26.65
CA ALA A 575 20.85 -0.06 26.15
C ALA A 575 21.16 0.82 24.92
N VAL A 576 22.21 1.64 24.98
CA VAL A 576 22.61 2.52 23.87
C VAL A 576 23.10 1.71 22.66
N ALA A 577 23.96 0.71 22.87
CA ALA A 577 24.41 -0.16 21.79
C ALA A 577 23.24 -0.93 21.17
N GLY A 578 22.36 -1.50 21.99
CA GLY A 578 21.18 -2.23 21.55
C GLY A 578 20.24 -1.37 20.69
N LEU A 579 20.00 -0.12 21.09
CA LEU A 579 19.20 0.82 20.32
C LEU A 579 19.83 1.13 18.95
N LEU A 580 21.14 1.38 18.90
CA LEU A 580 21.84 1.68 17.65
C LEU A 580 21.95 0.45 16.74
N HIS A 581 22.13 -0.75 17.29
CA HIS A 581 22.08 -1.99 16.51
C HIS A 581 20.67 -2.27 15.98
N LEU A 582 19.61 -1.99 16.76
CA LEU A 582 18.23 -2.10 16.31
C LEU A 582 17.96 -1.14 15.14
N LEU A 583 18.39 0.12 15.27
CA LEU A 583 18.32 1.11 14.19
C LEU A 583 19.06 0.59 12.94
N ASN A 584 20.27 0.05 13.11
CA ASN A 584 21.03 -0.49 11.99
C ASN A 584 20.36 -1.70 11.33
N ILE A 585 19.68 -2.56 12.10
CA ILE A 585 18.90 -3.68 11.54
C ILE A 585 17.72 -3.15 10.72
N ILE A 586 16.99 -2.16 11.23
CA ILE A 586 15.87 -1.53 10.52
C ILE A 586 16.38 -0.93 9.21
N LEU A 587 17.41 -0.08 9.28
CA LEU A 587 18.04 0.51 8.09
C LEU A 587 18.63 -0.55 7.15
N GLY A 588 19.18 -1.63 7.71
CA GLY A 588 19.74 -2.77 7.00
C GLY A 588 18.71 -3.67 6.30
N VAL A 589 17.43 -3.53 6.60
CA VAL A 589 16.35 -4.16 5.82
C VAL A 589 15.82 -3.18 4.77
N PHE A 590 15.48 -1.96 5.16
CA PHE A 590 14.83 -0.99 4.28
C PHE A 590 15.76 -0.43 3.21
N SER A 591 16.95 0.03 3.61
CA SER A 591 17.88 0.70 2.69
C SER A 591 18.37 -0.24 1.59
N PRO A 592 18.84 -1.48 1.88
CA PRO A 592 19.24 -2.40 0.81
C PRO A 592 18.09 -2.78 -0.11
N THR A 593 16.88 -2.96 0.44
CA THR A 593 15.70 -3.29 -0.37
C THR A 593 15.37 -2.19 -1.37
N ILE A 594 15.22 -0.94 -0.91
CA ILE A 594 14.85 0.20 -1.78
C ILE A 594 15.92 0.43 -2.85
N HIS A 595 17.19 0.42 -2.46
CA HIS A 595 18.28 0.71 -3.40
C HIS A 595 18.52 -0.43 -4.37
N SER A 596 18.40 -1.69 -3.94
CA SER A 596 18.46 -2.84 -4.84
C SER A 596 17.31 -2.80 -5.85
N LEU A 597 16.07 -2.55 -5.41
CA LEU A 597 14.93 -2.44 -6.33
C LEU A 597 15.10 -1.28 -7.31
N ARG A 598 15.62 -0.14 -6.86
CA ARG A 598 15.94 0.98 -7.76
C ARG A 598 16.88 0.54 -8.88
N LEU A 599 18.00 -0.12 -8.54
CA LEU A 599 18.98 -0.66 -9.49
C LEU A 599 18.34 -1.60 -10.54
N HIS A 600 17.31 -2.35 -10.16
CA HIS A 600 16.56 -3.17 -11.10
C HIS A 600 15.65 -2.32 -11.99
N TYR A 601 14.86 -1.42 -11.40
CA TYR A 601 13.79 -0.73 -12.11
C TYR A 601 14.29 0.34 -13.06
N VAL A 602 15.25 1.15 -12.60
CA VAL A 602 15.74 2.31 -13.35
C VAL A 602 16.97 1.94 -14.17
N GLU A 603 17.92 1.20 -13.60
CA GLU A 603 19.19 0.93 -14.25
C GLU A 603 19.15 -0.29 -15.20
N PHE A 604 18.41 -1.34 -14.87
CA PHE A 604 18.37 -2.62 -15.61
C PHE A 604 17.15 -2.78 -16.53
N PHE A 605 15.93 -2.71 -15.99
CA PHE A 605 14.70 -2.96 -16.76
C PHE A 605 14.44 -1.92 -17.84
N SER A 606 14.87 -0.67 -17.64
CA SER A 606 14.77 0.38 -18.65
C SER A 606 15.51 0.09 -19.97
N LYS A 607 16.35 -0.96 -20.01
CA LYS A 607 17.12 -1.35 -21.21
C LYS A 607 16.40 -2.34 -22.13
N PHE A 608 15.48 -3.15 -21.59
CA PHE A 608 14.89 -4.28 -22.33
C PHE A 608 13.42 -4.57 -22.03
N VAL A 609 12.87 -4.09 -20.91
CA VAL A 609 11.47 -4.31 -20.54
C VAL A 609 10.61 -3.22 -21.16
N VAL A 610 9.64 -3.62 -21.97
CA VAL A 610 8.60 -2.74 -22.49
C VAL A 610 7.39 -2.91 -21.60
N GLN A 611 6.85 -1.81 -21.08
CA GLN A 611 5.67 -1.80 -20.22
C GLN A 611 4.41 -1.55 -21.03
N GLY A 612 3.24 -1.88 -20.47
CA GLY A 612 1.93 -1.61 -21.08
C GLY A 612 1.03 -2.83 -21.23
N GLY A 613 1.37 -3.96 -20.58
CA GLY A 613 0.55 -5.16 -20.63
C GLY A 613 -0.75 -5.05 -19.84
N ARG A 614 -1.77 -5.79 -20.27
CA ARG A 614 -3.04 -5.96 -19.55
C ARG A 614 -2.97 -7.20 -18.67
N ARG A 615 -3.55 -7.14 -17.46
CA ARG A 615 -3.63 -8.31 -16.57
C ARG A 615 -4.67 -9.28 -17.12
N PHE A 616 -4.39 -10.58 -17.03
CA PHE A 616 -5.40 -11.59 -17.28
C PHE A 616 -6.39 -11.68 -16.13
N GLU A 617 -7.66 -11.43 -16.46
CA GLU A 617 -8.79 -11.43 -15.56
C GLU A 617 -9.85 -12.41 -16.09
N PRO A 618 -9.67 -13.71 -15.80
CA PRO A 618 -10.63 -14.71 -16.24
C PRO A 618 -11.96 -14.55 -15.52
N LEU A 619 -13.03 -14.91 -16.21
CA LEU A 619 -14.38 -14.96 -15.66
C LEU A 619 -14.44 -16.04 -14.58
N ARG A 620 -14.40 -15.65 -13.31
CA ARG A 620 -14.36 -16.55 -12.14
C ARG A 620 -15.47 -16.22 -11.13
N LYS A 621 -15.74 -17.18 -10.25
CA LYS A 621 -16.56 -17.03 -9.04
C LYS A 621 -15.75 -16.44 -7.89
#